data_AF-A0A7R9BIU6-F1
#
_entry.id   AF-A0A7R9BIU6-F1
#
_cell.length_a   1.000
_cell.length_b   1.000
_cell.length_c   1.000
_cell.angle_alpha   90.00
_cell.angle_beta   90.00
_cell.angle_gamma   90.00
#
_symmetry.space_group_name_H-M   'P 1'
#
loop_
_entity.id
_entity.type
_entity.pdbx_description
1 polymer ?
#
loop_
_entity_poly.entity_id
_entity_poly.type
_entity_poly.pdbx_seq_one_letter_code
_entity_poly.pdbx_strand_id
1 'polypeptide(L)'
;MFKAFGTPTAKVWPALKSHHVSIAKLPFWDTPEDVGNLVPRLCDAGRHLFKAMMVYDPLKRICAASALEHPYFTRIRDERRTSSGAWA
;
A
#
# COMPACT_ATOMS: atom_id res chain seq x y z
N MET A 1 3.34 7.43 -11.75
CA MET A 1 3.55 6.49 -10.63
C MET A 1 4.83 6.83 -9.85
N PHE A 2 6.03 6.72 -10.42
CA PHE A 2 7.30 6.94 -9.70
C PHE A 2 7.49 8.35 -9.13
N LYS A 3 6.92 9.39 -9.76
CA LYS A 3 6.85 10.75 -9.18
C LYS A 3 6.19 10.83 -7.80
N ALA A 4 5.31 9.89 -7.47
CA ALA A 4 4.55 9.90 -6.22
C ALA A 4 5.14 8.98 -5.14
N PHE A 5 5.99 8.00 -5.49
CA PHE A 5 6.51 7.01 -4.53
C PHE A 5 8.03 6.83 -4.61
N GLY A 6 8.68 7.63 -5.46
CA GLY A 6 10.09 7.52 -5.81
C GLY A 6 10.35 6.49 -6.91
N THR A 7 11.58 6.46 -7.38
CA THR A 7 12.04 5.41 -8.30
C THR A 7 12.55 4.22 -7.47
N PRO A 8 12.02 2.99 -7.67
CA PRO A 8 12.49 1.84 -6.91
C PRO A 8 13.96 1.57 -7.21
N THR A 9 14.72 1.30 -6.15
CA THR A 9 16.12 0.88 -6.25
C THR A 9 16.25 -0.60 -5.90
N ALA A 10 17.40 -1.20 -6.24
CA ALA A 10 17.69 -2.59 -5.89
C ALA A 10 17.73 -2.84 -4.37
N LYS A 11 17.82 -1.78 -3.54
CA LYS A 11 17.70 -1.86 -2.07
C LYS A 11 16.27 -2.20 -1.64
N VAL A 12 15.28 -1.59 -2.30
CA VAL A 12 13.84 -1.75 -1.97
C VAL A 12 13.25 -2.97 -2.68
N TRP A 13 13.69 -3.25 -3.91
CA TRP A 13 13.23 -4.39 -4.70
C TRP A 13 14.43 -5.12 -5.32
N PRO A 14 15.01 -6.14 -4.66
CA PRO A 14 16.24 -6.80 -5.12
C PRO A 14 16.12 -7.47 -6.49
N ALA A 15 14.94 -8.03 -6.79
CA ALA A 15 14.63 -8.64 -8.09
C ALA A 15 14.58 -7.64 -9.25
N LEU A 16 14.63 -6.33 -8.98
CA LEU A 16 14.73 -5.28 -9.99
C LEU A 16 15.94 -5.47 -10.92
N LYS A 17 17.04 -6.06 -10.44
CA LYS A 17 18.22 -6.35 -11.25
C LYS A 17 17.98 -7.43 -12.32
N SER A 18 17.10 -8.40 -12.04
CA SER A 18 16.78 -9.47 -12.99
C SER A 18 15.65 -9.07 -13.94
N HIS A 19 14.83 -8.07 -13.59
CA HIS A 19 13.83 -7.53 -14.49
C HIS A 19 14.46 -6.57 -15.49
N HIS A 20 14.61 -7.07 -16.71
CA HIS A 20 15.25 -6.38 -17.81
C HIS A 20 14.52 -5.07 -18.17
N VAL A 21 15.28 -3.98 -18.15
CA VAL A 21 15.19 -2.90 -19.15
C VAL A 21 13.89 -2.07 -19.12
N SER A 22 13.80 -1.13 -18.18
CA SER A 22 13.14 0.17 -18.45
C SER A 22 13.39 1.18 -17.31
N ILE A 23 13.41 0.70 -16.06
CA ILE A 23 13.47 1.57 -14.88
C ILE A 23 14.80 2.35 -14.79
N ALA A 24 15.91 1.76 -15.26
CA ALA A 24 17.21 2.43 -15.31
C ALA A 24 17.25 3.65 -16.26
N LYS A 25 16.30 3.77 -17.20
CA LYS A 25 16.20 4.92 -18.12
C LYS A 25 15.29 6.03 -17.60
N LEU A 26 14.63 5.81 -16.46
CA LEU A 26 13.73 6.79 -15.88
C LEU A 26 14.51 7.81 -15.04
N PRO A 27 14.03 9.06 -14.98
CA PRO A 27 14.49 10.01 -13.98
C PRO A 27 14.41 9.40 -12.58
N PHE A 28 15.40 9.71 -11.75
CA PHE A 28 15.32 9.37 -10.34
C PHE A 28 14.37 10.36 -9.65
N TRP A 29 13.37 9.82 -8.95
CA TRP A 29 12.51 10.59 -8.05
C TRP A 29 12.76 10.11 -6.62
N ASP A 30 12.92 11.05 -5.70
CA ASP A 30 12.99 10.75 -4.28
C ASP A 30 11.65 10.19 -3.78
N THR A 31 11.74 9.28 -2.81
CA THR A 31 10.55 8.81 -2.11
C THR A 31 10.04 9.96 -1.24
N PRO A 32 8.79 10.42 -1.41
CA PRO A 32 8.28 11.50 -0.57
C PRO A 32 8.23 11.07 0.90
N GLU A 33 8.63 11.98 1.79
CA GLU A 33 8.71 11.73 3.24
C GLU A 33 7.36 11.34 3.84
N ASP A 34 6.27 11.96 3.35
CA ASP A 34 4.93 11.67 3.82
C ASP A 34 3.92 11.38 2.71
N VAL A 35 3.36 10.18 2.76
CA VAL A 35 2.25 9.72 1.92
C VAL A 35 0.94 10.43 2.29
N GLY A 36 0.84 11.02 3.49
CA GLY A 36 -0.27 11.88 3.90
C GLY A 36 -0.54 13.03 2.94
N ASN A 37 0.48 13.58 2.30
CA ASN A 37 0.33 14.62 1.28
C ASN A 37 -0.35 14.13 0.01
N LEU A 38 -0.21 12.84 -0.32
CA LEU A 38 -0.85 12.23 -1.49
C LEU A 38 -2.30 11.85 -1.21
N VAL A 39 -2.60 11.50 0.05
CA VAL A 39 -3.93 11.03 0.48
C VAL A 39 -4.39 11.77 1.75
N PRO A 40 -4.64 13.09 1.67
CA PRO A 40 -4.88 13.92 2.86
C PRO A 40 -6.14 13.54 3.63
N ARG A 41 -7.15 13.00 2.94
CA ARG A 41 -8.43 12.58 3.53
C ARG A 41 -8.38 11.20 4.18
N LEU A 42 -7.26 10.50 4.10
CA LEU A 42 -7.12 9.16 4.64
C LEU A 42 -6.63 9.22 6.09
N CYS A 43 -7.28 8.47 6.99
CA CYS A 43 -6.83 8.34 8.38
C CYS A 43 -5.53 7.53 8.47
N ASP A 44 -4.88 7.54 9.62
CA ASP A 44 -3.58 6.87 9.81
C ASP A 44 -3.62 5.37 9.51
N ALA A 45 -4.69 4.69 9.93
CA ALA A 45 -4.90 3.27 9.58
C ALA A 45 -5.04 3.07 8.07
N GLY A 46 -5.71 3.98 7.36
CA GLY A 46 -5.83 3.91 5.91
C GLY A 46 -4.50 4.20 5.22
N ARG A 47 -3.73 5.18 5.70
CA ARG A 47 -2.40 5.48 5.18
C ARG A 47 -1.45 4.30 5.37
N HIS A 48 -1.53 3.61 6.51
CA HIS A 48 -0.77 2.40 6.78
C HIS A 48 -1.11 1.28 5.78
N LEU A 49 -2.40 0.99 5.57
CA LEU A 49 -2.84 0.02 4.58
C LEU A 49 -2.37 0.40 3.16
N PHE A 50 -2.55 1.66 2.79
CA PHE A 50 -2.17 2.17 1.47
C PHE A 50 -0.66 2.04 1.22
N LYS A 51 0.19 2.35 2.22
CA LYS A 51 1.64 2.11 2.15
C LYS A 51 1.96 0.63 1.93
N ALA A 52 1.28 -0.27 2.63
CA ALA A 52 1.47 -1.71 2.48
C ALA A 52 1.02 -2.24 1.09
N MET A 53 0.03 -1.61 0.46
CA MET A 53 -0.41 -1.93 -0.91
C MET A 53 0.53 -1.40 -1.99
N MET A 54 1.21 -0.27 -1.74
CA MET A 54 2.10 0.39 -2.70
C MET A 54 3.57 -0.05 -2.62
N VAL A 55 3.86 -1.16 -1.92
CA VAL A 55 5.20 -1.74 -1.86
C VAL A 55 5.65 -2.20 -3.24
N TYR A 56 6.84 -1.78 -3.67
CA TYR A 56 7.41 -2.12 -4.98
C TYR A 56 7.68 -3.61 -5.13
N ASP A 57 8.27 -4.23 -4.12
CA ASP A 57 8.53 -5.66 -4.10
C ASP A 57 7.21 -6.43 -3.96
N PRO A 58 6.75 -7.15 -5.00
CA PRO A 58 5.47 -7.84 -4.97
C PRO A 58 5.43 -8.93 -3.90
N LEU A 59 6.57 -9.51 -3.52
CA LEU A 59 6.64 -10.54 -2.47
C LEU A 59 6.45 -9.95 -1.06
N LYS A 60 6.69 -8.64 -0.90
CA LYS A 60 6.50 -7.91 0.37
C LYS A 60 5.21 -7.12 0.41
N ARG A 61 4.48 -7.04 -0.71
CA ARG A 61 3.21 -6.33 -0.80
C ARG A 61 2.14 -7.11 -0.06
N ILE A 62 1.29 -6.40 0.69
CA ILE A 62 0.17 -7.03 1.40
C ILE A 62 -0.75 -7.77 0.41
N CYS A 63 -1.13 -9.01 0.75
CA CYS A 63 -2.09 -9.77 -0.05
C CYS A 63 -3.52 -9.33 0.26
N ALA A 64 -4.45 -9.64 -0.64
CA ALA A 64 -5.85 -9.24 -0.48
C ALA A 64 -6.47 -9.79 0.82
N ALA A 65 -6.16 -11.03 1.18
CA ALA A 65 -6.65 -11.64 2.43
C ALA A 65 -6.21 -10.85 3.66
N SER A 66 -4.90 -10.56 3.80
CA SER A 66 -4.38 -9.76 4.91
C SER A 66 -4.86 -8.31 4.89
N ALA A 67 -5.09 -7.74 3.69
CA ALA A 67 -5.64 -6.39 3.57
C ALA A 67 -7.06 -6.30 4.13
N LEU A 68 -7.89 -7.32 3.94
CA LEU A 68 -9.25 -7.37 4.50
C LEU A 68 -9.27 -7.46 6.03
N GLU A 69 -8.23 -8.03 6.63
CA GLU A 69 -8.07 -8.13 8.09
C GLU A 69 -7.50 -6.85 8.72
N HIS A 70 -7.07 -5.89 7.90
CA HIS A 70 -6.40 -4.67 8.35
C HIS A 70 -7.31 -3.81 9.27
N PRO A 71 -6.76 -3.17 10.33
CA PRO A 71 -7.53 -2.32 11.26
C PRO A 71 -8.35 -1.19 10.60
N TYR A 72 -7.97 -0.79 9.39
CA TYR A 72 -8.72 0.17 8.58
C TYR A 72 -10.17 -0.28 8.32
N PHE A 73 -10.41 -1.59 8.22
CA PHE A 73 -11.73 -2.15 7.95
C PHE A 73 -12.46 -2.65 9.20
N THR A 74 -11.93 -2.46 10.40
CA THR A 74 -12.55 -2.94 11.65
C THR A 74 -13.98 -2.43 11.80
N ARG A 75 -14.22 -1.13 11.59
CA ARG A 75 -15.56 -0.54 11.68
C ARG A 75 -16.57 -1.22 10.75
N ILE A 76 -16.20 -1.45 9.49
CA ILE A 76 -17.10 -2.09 8.51
C ILE A 76 -17.39 -3.54 8.90
N ARG A 77 -16.39 -4.24 9.45
CA ARG A 77 -16.56 -5.62 9.93
C ARG A 77 -17.50 -5.68 11.13
N ASP A 78 -17.41 -4.71 12.05
CA ASP A 78 -18.27 -4.64 13.22
C ASP A 78 -19.72 -4.34 12.82
N GLU A 79 -19.93 -3.38 11.92
CA GLU A 79 -21.26 -3.05 11.36
C GLU A 79 -21.91 -4.28 10.67
N ARG A 80 -21.14 -5.09 9.94
CA ARG A 80 -21.66 -6.33 9.32
C ARG A 80 -22.08 -7.39 10.36
N ARG A 81 -21.38 -7.47 11.49
CA ARG A 81 -21.69 -8.43 12.56
C ARG A 81 -22.96 -8.03 13.31
N THR A 82 -23.14 -6.73 13.59
CA THR A 82 -24.35 -6.24 14.26
C THR A 82 -25.59 -6.35 13.38
N SER A 83 -25.44 -6.16 12.06
CA SER A 83 -26.54 -6.27 11.10
C SER A 83 -27.06 -7.70 10.90
N SER A 84 -26.23 -8.72 11.15
CA SER A 84 -26.64 -10.14 11.05
C SER A 84 -27.30 -10.68 12.32
N GLY A 85 -27.32 -9.91 13.42
CA GLY A 85 -27.91 -10.33 14.71
C GLY A 85 -29.27 -9.73 15.01
N ALA A 86 -29.84 -8.89 14.14
CA ALA A 86 -31.04 -8.10 14.43
C ALA A 86 -32.38 -8.85 14.24
N TRP A 87 -32.36 -10.19 14.05
CA TRP A 87 -33.55 -11.02 13.85
C TRP A 87 -33.49 -12.35 14.63
N ALA A 88 -32.98 -12.32 15.86
CA ALA A 88 -33.12 -13.43 16.80
C ALA A 88 -33.89 -12.97 18.04
#